data_AF-A0A0C3EP24-F1
#
_entry.id   AF-A0A0C3EP24-F1
#
_cell.length_a   1.000
_cell.length_b   1.000
_cell.length_c   1.000
_cell.angle_alpha   90.00
_cell.angle_beta   90.00
_cell.angle_gamma   90.00
#
_symmetry.space_group_name_H-M   'P 1'
#
loop_
_entity.id
_entity.type
_entity.pdbx_description
1 polymer ?
#
loop_
_entity_poly.entity_id
_entity_poly.type
_entity_poly.pdbx_seq_one_letter_code
_entity_poly.pdbx_strand_id
1 'polypeptide(L)'
;MEGLDDPAPLDASRTATHHKGDNITVVIPPNSTTSSLFKSIDTLVLPQELIDILNHTYFLHILATEPTKVLPPGKSLLSVLSHAHSANGHTEGSAPSLQDRVEDMVHKAFWNEAVESLSNPEPSIQLARLKYLYNDLWTSLTPLLPAGHPVLVTLSSQLSPTSSPLFSAITHLREVLTSLRERCAPARDPYIDSLLTRLKEPPPDNPPPVALARLVVDTVKSTIDLSKAMKDDLSQFVLGSMGEKQLKVLIAQQARTQERSVLLGLWRPEDIQKSWSAWIADIHPPYGSADTSQTGRDKFISRLIQALGAMSPVMCSLPTKPIPPGDPNIQEAEPVESLNSFPPPFFFVTPSLLYIQNLLQALVITASLRSLTRLPAASVSPSTNGTGADFMQRIWALLTAEISEDTNEQDSNQSSTKLVNLADEVVRARNLAMRLESSPSPSSPGSSATSHIDAGEEKSLRSAVERTLQPLDPVFVLLQKRLLGALADRLIQPSGGAEAATIPERMQTGRYKEGERTGKRPRMMLDPEDMRRSEQEHMTEKEKSLVVKGLEDPVLVVAIGEALGKIRDCVRWVEEAWEDLVESGDGGSASG
;
A
#
# COMPACT_ATOMS: atom_id res chain seq x y z
N MET A 1 26.35 67.87 12.93
CA MET A 1 25.24 68.22 12.04
C MET A 1 25.16 67.13 11.00
N GLU A 2 24.21 66.20 10.95
CA GLU A 2 23.04 65.72 11.69
C GLU A 2 22.98 64.24 11.20
N GLY A 3 22.83 63.18 11.98
CA GLY A 3 21.95 62.98 13.13
C GLY A 3 20.58 62.49 12.62
N LEU A 4 20.34 61.17 12.65
CA LEU A 4 19.03 60.46 12.80
C LEU A 4 19.32 58.96 12.52
N ASP A 5 19.50 58.07 13.50
CA ASP A 5 18.58 57.53 14.51
C ASP A 5 17.40 56.69 13.94
N ASP A 6 17.57 55.36 14.16
CA ASP A 6 16.58 54.45 14.78
C ASP A 6 15.49 53.76 13.90
N PRO A 7 14.80 52.71 14.41
CA PRO A 7 15.05 51.32 14.02
C PRO A 7 13.80 50.57 13.49
N ALA A 8 13.91 49.24 13.38
CA ALA A 8 12.91 48.26 12.93
C ALA A 8 11.45 48.43 13.43
N PRO A 9 10.51 47.70 12.80
CA PRO A 9 9.48 47.02 13.57
C PRO A 9 9.49 45.50 13.38
N LEU A 10 9.30 44.83 14.52
CA LEU A 10 8.83 43.47 14.71
C LEU A 10 7.34 43.32 14.34
N ASP A 11 6.92 42.05 14.27
CA ASP A 11 5.57 41.48 14.31
C ASP A 11 4.69 41.51 13.05
N ALA A 12 4.39 40.32 12.51
CA ALA A 12 3.25 39.53 12.99
C ALA A 12 3.11 38.20 12.23
N SER A 13 3.32 37.11 12.96
CA SER A 13 2.52 35.87 13.00
C SER A 13 1.51 35.60 11.87
N ARG A 14 1.68 34.44 11.21
CA ARG A 14 0.58 33.46 11.11
C ARG A 14 1.10 32.04 10.92
N THR A 15 0.97 31.31 12.02
CA THR A 15 1.03 29.87 12.19
C THR A 15 0.16 29.12 11.16
N ALA A 16 0.74 28.14 10.48
CA ALA A 16 -0.02 27.03 9.90
C ALA A 16 0.32 25.77 10.69
N THR A 17 -0.72 25.22 11.26
CA THR A 17 -0.78 24.11 12.21
C THR A 17 -0.20 22.83 11.65
N HIS A 18 0.80 22.29 12.32
CA HIS A 18 1.18 20.88 12.23
C HIS A 18 -0.04 20.02 12.57
N HIS A 19 -0.51 19.23 11.60
CA HIS A 19 -1.38 18.11 11.89
C HIS A 19 -0.58 17.08 12.68
N LYS A 20 -0.86 17.02 13.98
CA LYS A 20 -0.47 15.94 14.87
C LYS A 20 -1.46 14.79 14.65
N GLY A 21 -1.05 13.79 13.90
CA GLY A 21 -1.64 12.46 13.92
C GLY A 21 -0.71 11.54 14.69
N ASP A 22 -1.17 11.04 15.84
CA ASP A 22 -0.62 9.83 16.46
C ASP A 22 -0.83 8.65 15.50
N ASN A 23 0.15 7.75 15.39
CA ASN A 23 -0.01 6.29 15.54
C ASN A 23 1.24 5.54 15.07
N ILE A 24 1.60 4.55 15.88
CA ILE A 24 2.59 3.48 15.70
C ILE A 24 2.97 3.23 14.21
N THR A 25 4.12 3.72 13.79
CA THR A 25 4.73 3.37 12.49
C THR A 25 5.36 1.98 12.60
N VAL A 26 4.55 0.95 12.34
CA VAL A 26 4.90 -0.47 12.57
C VAL A 26 5.88 -1.03 11.52
N VAL A 27 6.09 -0.36 10.39
CA VAL A 27 6.88 -0.94 9.29
C VAL A 27 7.86 0.06 8.70
N ILE A 28 9.11 0.00 9.15
CA ILE A 28 10.20 0.69 8.47
C ILE A 28 10.54 -0.15 7.22
N PRO A 29 10.47 0.41 6.00
CA PRO A 29 10.86 -0.32 4.81
C PRO A 29 12.35 -0.67 4.94
N PRO A 30 12.78 -1.89 4.58
CA PRO A 30 14.21 -2.16 4.47
C PRO A 30 14.82 -1.18 3.45
N ASN A 31 16.11 -0.84 3.59
CA ASN A 31 16.89 0.00 2.66
C ASN A 31 17.04 -0.65 1.28
N SER A 32 15.93 -0.99 0.64
CA SER A 32 15.81 -1.87 -0.52
C SER A 32 15.40 -1.04 -1.72
N THR A 33 16.23 -1.18 -2.74
CA THR A 33 16.16 -0.74 -4.14
C THR A 33 14.91 -1.26 -4.90
N THR A 34 13.77 -1.45 -4.24
CA THR A 34 12.62 -2.17 -4.79
C THR A 34 11.62 -1.22 -5.44
N SER A 35 11.49 -1.37 -6.76
CA SER A 35 10.36 -0.97 -7.61
C SER A 35 10.02 0.52 -7.58
N SER A 36 10.74 1.32 -8.38
CA SER A 36 10.36 2.70 -8.59
C SER A 36 9.02 2.76 -9.32
N LEU A 37 7.98 3.13 -8.58
CA LEU A 37 6.73 3.70 -9.12
C LEU A 37 6.98 4.83 -10.14
N PHE A 38 8.21 5.36 -10.16
CA PHE A 38 8.56 6.69 -10.62
C PHE A 38 9.49 6.74 -11.84
N LYS A 39 9.63 5.65 -12.63
CA LYS A 39 10.38 5.72 -13.91
C LYS A 39 9.84 6.79 -14.87
N SER A 40 8.53 7.06 -14.83
CA SER A 40 7.90 8.11 -15.64
C SER A 40 8.13 9.53 -15.09
N ILE A 41 8.76 9.67 -13.92
CA ILE A 41 9.03 10.95 -13.24
C ILE A 41 10.45 11.45 -13.58
N ASP A 42 11.20 10.80 -14.48
CA ASP A 42 12.55 11.23 -14.88
C ASP A 42 12.62 12.70 -15.37
N THR A 43 11.48 13.36 -15.62
CA THR A 43 11.37 14.77 -16.00
C THR A 43 11.01 15.74 -14.86
N LEU A 44 10.67 15.25 -13.66
CA LEU A 44 10.19 16.06 -12.54
C LEU A 44 11.14 15.98 -11.35
N VAL A 45 11.76 17.11 -11.03
CA VAL A 45 12.58 17.25 -9.81
C VAL A 45 11.65 17.35 -8.60
N LEU A 46 11.32 16.21 -7.98
CA LEU A 46 10.58 16.15 -6.72
C LEU A 46 11.54 16.28 -5.52
N PRO A 47 11.12 16.89 -4.41
CA PRO A 47 11.89 16.86 -3.16
C PRO A 47 12.13 15.41 -2.68
N GLN A 48 13.34 15.10 -2.21
CA GLN A 48 13.70 13.76 -1.76
C GLN A 48 12.77 13.25 -0.66
N GLU A 49 12.39 14.11 0.28
CA GLU A 49 11.46 13.77 1.37
C GLU A 49 10.11 13.27 0.84
N LEU A 50 9.62 13.88 -0.24
CA LEU A 50 8.36 13.45 -0.86
C LEU A 50 8.52 12.10 -1.55
N ILE A 51 9.65 11.86 -2.22
CA ILE A 51 9.96 10.56 -2.84
C ILE A 51 9.99 9.47 -1.76
N ASP A 52 10.62 9.73 -0.62
CA ASP A 52 10.71 8.78 0.49
C ASP A 52 9.33 8.48 1.08
N ILE A 53 8.48 9.51 1.27
CA ILE A 53 7.09 9.35 1.72
C ILE A 53 6.28 8.52 0.73
N LEU A 54 6.40 8.80 -0.57
CA LEU A 54 5.66 8.09 -1.60
C LEU A 54 6.11 6.63 -1.73
N ASN A 55 7.42 6.37 -1.71
CA ASN A 55 7.98 5.02 -1.72
C ASN A 55 7.53 4.23 -0.49
N HIS A 56 7.57 4.83 0.69
CA HIS A 56 7.12 4.19 1.92
C HIS A 56 5.62 3.86 1.88
N THR A 57 4.80 4.78 1.35
CA THR A 57 3.35 4.60 1.23
C THR A 57 3.02 3.51 0.21
N TYR A 58 3.71 3.47 -0.92
CA TYR A 58 3.56 2.40 -1.91
C TYR A 58 4.04 1.04 -1.40
N PHE A 59 5.12 1.01 -0.62
CA PHE A 59 5.55 -0.21 0.03
C PHE A 59 4.46 -0.76 0.97
N LEU A 60 3.80 0.10 1.75
CA LEU A 60 2.66 -0.30 2.57
C LEU A 60 1.46 -0.75 1.74
N HIS A 61 1.19 -0.10 0.61
CA HIS A 61 0.20 -0.52 -0.37
C HIS A 61 0.44 -1.97 -0.82
N ILE A 62 1.64 -2.27 -1.34
CA ILE A 62 1.98 -3.62 -1.81
C ILE A 62 1.98 -4.60 -0.63
N LEU A 63 2.45 -4.21 0.54
CA LEU A 63 2.42 -5.09 1.72
C LEU A 63 0.99 -5.47 2.12
N ALA A 64 0.04 -4.56 1.93
CA ALA A 64 -1.38 -4.80 2.20
C ALA A 64 -2.04 -5.65 1.10
N THR A 65 -1.79 -5.35 -0.17
CA THR A 65 -2.49 -5.98 -1.31
C THR A 65 -1.81 -7.28 -1.77
N GLU A 66 -0.49 -7.31 -1.84
CA GLU A 66 0.30 -8.41 -2.39
C GLU A 66 1.54 -8.72 -1.51
N PRO A 67 1.34 -9.16 -0.25
CA PRO A 67 2.43 -9.39 0.70
C PRO A 67 3.46 -10.40 0.19
N THR A 68 3.08 -11.32 -0.69
CA THR A 68 3.99 -12.33 -1.27
C THR A 68 5.03 -11.75 -2.21
N LYS A 69 4.84 -10.53 -2.74
CA LYS A 69 5.83 -9.85 -3.58
C LYS A 69 6.94 -9.19 -2.75
N VAL A 70 6.63 -8.82 -1.50
CA VAL A 70 7.53 -8.07 -0.62
C VAL A 70 8.20 -8.98 0.41
N LEU A 71 7.46 -9.95 0.94
CA LEU A 71 7.97 -10.86 1.96
C LEU A 71 8.83 -11.95 1.32
N PRO A 72 9.97 -12.32 1.94
CA PRO A 72 10.74 -13.47 1.51
C PRO A 72 9.88 -14.74 1.49
N PRO A 73 10.07 -15.65 0.50
CA PRO A 73 9.26 -16.84 0.39
C PRO A 73 9.32 -17.68 1.67
N GLY A 74 8.14 -18.09 2.15
CA GLY A 74 7.99 -18.88 3.38
C GLY A 74 8.04 -18.10 4.70
N LYS A 75 8.24 -16.77 4.67
CA LYS A 75 8.12 -15.93 5.87
C LYS A 75 6.72 -15.34 6.00
N SER A 76 6.17 -15.42 7.21
CA SER A 76 4.91 -14.74 7.54
C SER A 76 5.17 -13.27 7.83
N LEU A 77 4.12 -12.47 7.66
CA LEU A 77 4.18 -11.03 7.92
C LEU A 77 4.55 -10.74 9.39
N LEU A 78 3.99 -11.53 10.32
CA LEU A 78 4.31 -11.48 11.75
C LEU A 78 5.80 -11.71 12.03
N SER A 79 6.42 -12.68 11.36
CA SER A 79 7.84 -12.98 11.55
C SER A 79 8.70 -11.77 11.14
N VAL A 80 8.42 -11.17 9.99
CA VAL A 80 9.19 -10.01 9.50
C VAL A 80 9.03 -8.80 10.43
N LEU A 81 7.81 -8.49 10.87
CA LEU A 81 7.57 -7.36 11.77
C LEU A 81 8.15 -7.57 13.17
N SER A 82 8.11 -8.80 13.70
CA SER A 82 8.72 -9.09 15.00
C SER A 82 10.25 -8.93 14.99
N HIS A 83 10.90 -9.22 13.86
CA HIS A 83 12.35 -9.11 13.72
C HIS A 83 12.83 -7.68 13.44
N ALA A 84 12.06 -6.88 12.71
CA ALA A 84 12.43 -5.47 12.41
C ALA A 84 12.69 -4.66 13.69
N HIS A 85 11.89 -4.89 14.75
CA HIS A 85 12.05 -4.22 16.03
C HIS A 85 13.27 -4.71 16.82
N SER A 86 13.69 -5.96 16.61
CA SER A 86 14.88 -6.53 17.27
C SER A 86 16.18 -6.12 16.59
N ALA A 87 16.14 -5.84 15.27
CA ALA A 87 17.32 -5.51 14.47
C ALA A 87 17.79 -4.05 14.63
N ASN A 88 16.94 -3.15 15.15
CA ASN A 88 17.34 -1.79 15.50
C ASN A 88 18.23 -1.74 16.75
N GLY A 89 18.33 -2.84 17.51
CA GLY A 89 19.41 -3.01 18.48
C GLY A 89 20.69 -3.31 17.72
N HIS A 90 21.58 -2.32 17.64
CA HIS A 90 22.92 -2.40 17.03
C HIS A 90 23.39 -3.83 16.82
N THR A 91 23.49 -4.26 15.57
CA THR A 91 24.20 -5.48 15.22
C THR A 91 25.62 -5.34 15.75
N GLU A 92 25.90 -5.99 16.88
CA GLU A 92 27.22 -6.04 17.53
C GLU A 92 28.23 -6.56 16.50
N GLY A 93 28.85 -5.65 15.75
CA GLY A 93 29.78 -5.99 14.67
C GLY A 93 29.81 -5.05 13.47
N SER A 94 28.77 -4.24 13.21
CA SER A 94 28.87 -3.21 12.16
C SER A 94 29.48 -1.92 12.71
N ALA A 95 30.44 -1.34 11.98
CA ALA A 95 30.98 -0.04 12.35
C ALA A 95 29.83 1.00 12.38
N PRO A 96 29.77 1.88 13.39
CA PRO A 96 28.70 2.89 13.50
C PRO A 96 28.75 3.79 12.28
N SER A 97 27.58 4.07 11.71
CA SER A 97 27.45 4.94 10.55
C SER A 97 27.90 6.36 10.92
N LEU A 98 28.28 7.17 9.93
CA LEU A 98 28.63 8.57 10.18
C LEU A 98 27.42 9.33 10.78
N GLN A 99 26.21 8.96 10.38
CA GLN A 99 24.97 9.51 10.92
C GLN A 99 24.83 9.20 12.42
N ASP A 100 25.10 7.96 12.84
CA ASP A 100 25.04 7.55 14.25
C ASP A 100 26.02 8.37 15.11
N ARG A 101 27.22 8.62 14.59
CA ARG A 101 28.23 9.43 15.29
C ARG A 101 27.82 10.89 15.45
N VAL A 102 27.20 11.46 14.41
CA VAL A 102 26.71 12.84 14.45
C VAL A 102 25.54 12.93 15.43
N GLU A 103 24.61 11.97 15.39
CA GLU A 103 23.49 11.88 16.32
C GLU A 103 23.96 11.76 17.77
N ASP A 104 24.93 10.88 18.05
CA ASP A 104 25.53 10.72 19.37
C ASP A 104 26.18 12.02 19.88
N MET A 105 26.89 12.73 18.99
CA MET A 105 27.54 13.99 19.32
C MET A 105 26.50 15.08 19.62
N VAL A 106 25.43 15.17 18.83
CA VAL A 106 24.33 16.13 19.02
C VAL A 106 23.57 15.82 20.30
N HIS A 107 23.22 14.55 20.54
CA HIS A 107 22.57 14.12 21.78
C HIS A 107 23.44 14.43 23.00
N LYS A 108 24.75 14.14 22.95
CA LYS A 108 25.67 14.46 24.03
C LYS A 108 25.75 15.97 24.28
N ALA A 109 25.82 16.78 23.23
CA ALA A 109 25.83 18.24 23.34
C ALA A 109 24.56 18.76 24.00
N PHE A 110 23.38 18.29 23.55
CA PHE A 110 22.08 18.66 24.12
C PHE A 110 21.97 18.34 25.61
N TRP A 111 22.40 17.15 26.05
CA TRP A 111 22.33 16.77 27.46
C TRP A 111 23.34 17.53 28.32
N ASN A 112 24.54 17.83 27.80
CA ASN A 112 25.53 18.65 28.51
C ASN A 112 25.02 20.08 28.71
N GLU A 113 24.44 20.69 27.67
CA GLU A 113 23.80 22.02 27.74
C GLU A 113 22.64 22.03 28.75
N ALA A 114 21.85 20.94 28.81
CA ALA A 114 20.78 20.81 29.80
C ALA A 114 21.33 20.85 31.23
N VAL A 115 22.42 20.10 31.50
CA VAL A 115 23.06 20.09 32.83
C VAL A 115 23.63 21.46 33.15
N GLU A 116 24.30 22.12 32.21
CA GLU A 116 24.88 23.45 32.41
C GLU A 116 23.79 24.49 32.73
N SER A 117 22.72 24.52 31.95
CA SER A 117 21.58 25.43 32.14
C SER A 117 20.88 25.22 33.48
N LEU A 118 20.67 23.96 33.88
CA LEU A 118 20.02 23.62 35.15
C LEU A 118 20.93 23.80 36.37
N SER A 119 22.25 23.81 36.17
CA SER A 119 23.23 24.07 37.23
C SER A 119 23.31 25.55 37.61
N ASN A 120 22.79 26.45 36.76
CA ASN A 120 22.72 27.88 37.05
C ASN A 120 21.79 28.12 38.25
N PRO A 121 22.20 28.89 39.29
CA PRO A 121 21.37 29.16 40.45
C PRO A 121 20.11 30.01 40.16
N GLU A 122 20.02 30.63 38.99
CA GLU A 122 18.88 31.49 38.62
C GLU A 122 17.62 30.65 38.27
N PRO A 123 16.49 30.81 39.00
CA PRO A 123 15.28 30.00 38.77
C PRO A 123 14.64 30.21 37.39
N SER A 124 14.78 31.40 36.80
CA SER A 124 14.23 31.75 35.48
C SER A 124 14.81 30.84 34.38
N ILE A 125 16.13 30.65 34.39
CA ILE A 125 16.88 29.80 33.45
C ILE A 125 16.54 28.33 33.69
N GLN A 126 16.49 27.90 34.96
CA GLN A 126 16.12 26.53 35.31
C GLN A 126 14.71 26.17 34.85
N LEU A 127 13.72 27.05 35.11
CA LEU A 127 12.32 26.83 34.72
C LEU A 127 12.15 26.77 33.20
N ALA A 128 12.83 27.64 32.46
CA ALA A 128 12.82 27.61 31.00
C ALA A 128 13.35 26.28 30.46
N ARG A 129 14.48 25.78 30.99
CA ARG A 129 15.03 24.49 30.56
C ARG A 129 14.17 23.29 30.98
N LEU A 130 13.64 23.30 32.21
CA LEU A 130 12.73 22.26 32.70
C LEU A 130 11.47 22.14 31.84
N LYS A 131 10.93 23.27 31.35
CA LYS A 131 9.77 23.27 30.45
C LYS A 131 10.03 22.47 29.17
N TYR A 132 11.21 22.61 28.56
CA TYR A 132 11.58 21.81 27.38
C TYR A 132 11.70 20.32 27.71
N LEU A 133 12.38 19.97 28.80
CA LEU A 133 12.49 18.58 29.25
C LEU A 133 11.13 17.95 29.57
N TYR A 134 10.19 18.72 30.10
CA TYR A 134 8.82 18.26 30.38
C TYR A 134 8.03 18.03 29.10
N ASN A 135 8.23 18.88 28.09
CA ASN A 135 7.65 18.66 26.76
C ASN A 135 8.22 17.41 26.08
N ASP A 136 9.52 17.13 26.24
CA ASP A 136 10.15 15.91 25.71
C ASP A 136 9.60 14.66 26.42
N LEU A 137 9.45 14.72 27.74
CA LEU A 137 8.78 13.67 28.52
C LEU A 137 7.32 13.50 28.10
N TRP A 138 6.57 14.58 27.96
CA TRP A 138 5.17 14.55 27.54
C TRP A 138 5.03 13.87 26.18
N THR A 139 5.87 14.27 25.21
CA THR A 139 5.89 13.67 23.87
C THR A 139 6.24 12.18 23.94
N SER A 140 7.21 11.82 24.77
CA SER A 140 7.65 10.44 24.95
C SER A 140 6.59 9.55 25.62
N LEU A 141 5.85 10.09 26.59
CA LEU A 141 4.90 9.36 27.43
C LEU A 141 3.45 9.36 26.91
N THR A 142 3.08 10.30 26.04
CA THR A 142 1.77 10.38 25.39
C THR A 142 1.29 9.04 24.79
N PRO A 143 2.10 8.29 24.00
CA PRO A 143 1.64 7.01 23.44
C PRO A 143 1.52 5.90 24.48
N LEU A 144 2.11 6.06 25.67
CA LEU A 144 2.01 5.09 26.74
C LEU A 144 0.81 5.37 27.63
N LEU A 145 0.52 6.64 27.93
CA LEU A 145 -0.48 7.10 28.90
C LEU A 145 -1.82 7.51 28.24
N PRO A 146 -2.99 7.23 28.84
CA PRO A 146 -4.25 7.73 28.32
C PRO A 146 -4.27 9.26 28.34
N ALA A 147 -4.94 9.89 27.36
CA ALA A 147 -4.88 11.35 27.15
C ALA A 147 -5.25 12.20 28.38
N GLY A 148 -6.12 11.70 29.26
CA GLY A 148 -6.53 12.36 30.51
C GLY A 148 -5.71 11.98 31.76
N HIS A 149 -4.57 11.29 31.61
CA HIS A 149 -3.78 10.85 32.75
C HIS A 149 -3.20 12.05 33.54
N PRO A 150 -3.28 12.07 34.90
CA PRO A 150 -2.81 13.19 35.71
C PRO A 150 -1.38 13.63 35.40
N VAL A 151 -0.47 12.67 35.18
CA VAL A 151 0.92 12.96 34.78
C VAL A 151 1.02 13.76 33.48
N LEU A 152 0.24 13.42 32.44
CA LEU A 152 0.27 14.18 31.17
C LEU A 152 -0.28 15.59 31.37
N VAL A 153 -1.33 15.73 32.18
CA VAL A 153 -1.90 17.04 32.54
C VAL A 153 -0.85 17.88 33.27
N THR A 154 -0.17 17.32 34.28
CA THR A 154 0.89 18.01 35.03
C THR A 154 2.06 18.41 34.13
N LEU A 155 2.52 17.53 33.23
CA LEU A 155 3.62 17.84 32.30
C LEU A 155 3.25 18.89 31.25
N SER A 156 1.98 18.96 30.85
CA SER A 156 1.46 19.98 29.93
C SER A 156 1.18 21.34 30.61
N SER A 157 1.06 21.35 31.94
CA SER A 157 0.78 22.56 32.70
C SER A 157 1.99 23.49 32.81
N GLN A 158 1.74 24.80 32.94
CA GLN A 158 2.82 25.76 33.16
C GLN A 158 3.43 25.55 34.55
N LEU A 159 4.75 25.36 34.61
CA LEU A 159 5.48 25.23 35.87
C LEU A 159 5.23 26.47 36.73
N SER A 160 4.72 26.28 37.95
CA SER A 160 4.53 27.39 38.88
C SER A 160 5.89 28.02 39.22
N PRO A 161 5.96 29.36 39.35
CA PRO A 161 7.18 30.01 39.79
C PRO A 161 7.52 29.55 41.21
N THR A 162 8.57 28.74 41.35
CA THR A 162 9.04 28.22 42.64
C THR A 162 10.44 28.72 42.92
N SER A 163 10.77 28.93 44.19
CA SER A 163 12.12 29.30 44.63
C SER A 163 13.14 28.16 44.51
N SER A 164 12.67 26.93 44.28
CA SER A 164 13.49 25.73 44.18
C SER A 164 13.00 24.77 43.06
N PRO A 165 13.13 25.18 41.78
CA PRO A 165 12.59 24.43 40.64
C PRO A 165 13.04 22.97 40.56
N LEU A 166 14.30 22.68 40.87
CA LEU A 166 14.86 21.32 40.79
C LEU A 166 14.23 20.35 41.81
N PHE A 167 13.91 20.81 43.02
CA PHE A 167 13.25 19.97 44.03
C PHE A 167 11.80 19.67 43.68
N SER A 168 11.09 20.65 43.11
CA SER A 168 9.76 20.44 42.54
C SER A 168 9.81 19.42 41.40
N ALA A 169 10.81 19.54 40.52
CA ALA A 169 11.01 18.60 39.41
C ALA A 169 11.28 17.17 39.89
N ILE A 170 12.10 16.98 40.92
CA ILE A 170 12.32 15.66 41.55
C ILE A 170 10.99 15.05 42.02
N THR A 171 10.11 15.85 42.61
CA THR A 171 8.80 15.38 43.08
C THR A 171 7.92 14.93 41.92
N HIS A 172 7.83 15.73 40.85
CA HIS A 172 7.07 15.37 39.65
C HIS A 172 7.65 14.12 38.96
N LEU A 173 8.98 13.99 38.88
CA LEU A 173 9.62 12.81 38.29
C LEU A 173 9.35 11.53 39.10
N ARG A 174 9.22 11.62 40.44
CA ARG A 174 8.79 10.47 41.26
C ARG A 174 7.37 10.05 40.93
N GLU A 175 6.45 11.00 40.73
CA GLU A 175 5.07 10.70 40.34
C GLU A 175 5.01 10.07 38.93
N VAL A 176 5.79 10.60 37.98
CA VAL A 176 5.95 10.03 36.63
C VAL A 176 6.43 8.58 36.72
N LEU A 177 7.54 8.32 37.43
CA LEU A 177 8.12 6.97 37.55
C LEU A 177 7.19 6.00 38.27
N THR A 178 6.46 6.46 39.29
CA THR A 178 5.46 5.63 39.99
C THR A 178 4.32 5.25 39.06
N SER A 179 3.83 6.20 38.27
CA SER A 179 2.78 5.95 37.26
C SER A 179 3.25 5.00 36.15
N LEU A 180 4.53 5.11 35.74
CA LEU A 180 5.12 4.18 34.78
C LEU A 180 5.27 2.77 35.36
N ARG A 181 5.63 2.66 36.65
CA ARG A 181 5.73 1.39 37.35
C ARG A 181 4.42 0.60 37.33
N GLU A 182 3.30 1.28 37.53
CA GLU A 182 1.98 0.64 37.55
C GLU A 182 1.60 0.02 36.19
N ARG A 183 2.28 0.42 35.10
CA ARG A 183 1.92 0.04 33.73
C ARG A 183 3.02 -0.68 32.97
N CYS A 184 4.24 -0.70 33.49
CA CYS A 184 5.33 -1.43 32.88
C CYS A 184 5.21 -2.94 33.13
N ALA A 185 5.93 -3.72 32.31
CA ALA A 185 6.10 -5.14 32.58
C ALA A 185 6.92 -5.32 33.88
N PRO A 186 6.62 -6.33 34.72
CA PRO A 186 7.34 -6.58 35.98
C PRO A 186 8.86 -6.75 35.82
N ALA A 187 9.32 -7.12 34.61
CA ALA A 187 10.75 -7.22 34.29
C ALA A 187 11.49 -5.87 34.38
N ARG A 188 10.78 -4.74 34.27
CA ARG A 188 11.35 -3.38 34.29
C ARG A 188 11.29 -2.73 35.68
N ASP A 189 10.51 -3.28 36.62
CA ASP A 189 10.37 -2.77 37.98
C ASP A 189 11.70 -2.54 38.70
N PRO A 190 12.72 -3.43 38.64
CA PRO A 190 13.99 -3.20 39.33
C PRO A 190 14.72 -1.94 38.83
N TYR A 191 14.60 -1.63 37.54
CA TYR A 191 15.19 -0.44 36.96
C TYR A 191 14.47 0.83 37.44
N ILE A 192 13.13 0.82 37.45
CA ILE A 192 12.34 1.94 37.95
C ILE A 192 12.60 2.16 39.45
N ASP A 193 12.67 1.08 40.23
CA ASP A 193 12.96 1.15 41.66
C ASP A 193 14.36 1.72 41.93
N SER A 194 15.34 1.45 41.08
CA SER A 194 16.67 2.07 41.17
C SER A 194 16.63 3.59 40.93
N LEU A 195 15.82 4.05 39.95
CA LEU A 195 15.62 5.47 39.67
C LEU A 195 14.86 6.17 40.80
N LEU A 196 13.80 5.54 41.31
CA LEU A 196 13.03 6.05 42.45
C LEU A 196 13.89 6.16 43.71
N THR A 197 14.76 5.18 43.96
CA THR A 197 15.68 5.19 45.11
C THR A 197 16.68 6.33 45.00
N ARG A 198 17.29 6.52 43.81
CA ARG A 198 18.15 7.68 43.52
C ARG A 198 17.46 9.02 43.74
N LEU A 199 16.18 9.13 43.38
CA LEU A 199 15.42 10.35 43.62
C LEU A 199 15.10 10.53 45.10
N LYS A 200 14.83 9.46 45.87
CA LYS A 200 14.47 9.49 47.30
C LYS A 200 15.62 9.90 48.21
N GLU A 201 16.84 9.51 47.87
CA GLU A 201 18.07 9.82 48.60
C GLU A 201 18.88 10.88 47.82
N PRO A 202 18.42 12.15 47.78
CA PRO A 202 19.23 13.20 47.16
C PRO A 202 20.55 13.34 47.92
N PRO A 203 21.63 13.80 47.26
CA PRO A 203 22.91 13.98 47.91
C PRO A 203 22.77 14.89 49.16
N PRO A 204 23.52 14.62 50.24
CA PRO A 204 23.23 15.09 51.60
C PRO A 204 23.18 16.62 51.72
N ASP A 205 22.29 17.11 52.61
CA ASP A 205 21.93 18.45 53.16
C ASP A 205 22.41 19.79 52.56
N ASN A 206 23.26 19.82 51.54
CA ASN A 206 23.54 20.96 50.66
C ASN A 206 24.26 20.42 49.40
N PRO A 207 23.58 19.64 48.55
CA PRO A 207 24.20 19.15 47.34
C PRO A 207 24.59 20.33 46.44
N PRO A 208 25.77 20.30 45.79
CA PRO A 208 26.10 21.30 44.81
C PRO A 208 25.01 21.32 43.73
N PRO A 209 24.57 22.50 43.24
CA PRO A 209 23.47 22.61 42.28
C PRO A 209 23.69 21.76 41.02
N VAL A 210 24.96 21.58 40.64
CA VAL A 210 25.39 20.69 39.54
C VAL A 210 25.00 19.22 39.77
N ALA A 211 25.08 18.73 41.01
CA ALA A 211 24.72 17.35 41.34
C ALA A 211 23.20 17.13 41.23
N LEU A 212 22.39 18.09 41.68
CA LEU A 212 20.93 18.04 41.53
C LEU A 212 20.52 18.17 40.06
N ALA A 213 21.12 19.10 39.32
CA ALA A 213 20.88 19.27 37.88
C ALA A 213 21.18 17.98 37.11
N ARG A 214 22.34 17.36 37.38
CA ARG A 214 22.71 16.08 36.78
C ARG A 214 21.74 14.96 37.16
N LEU A 215 21.33 14.86 38.42
CA LEU A 215 20.34 13.87 38.87
C LEU A 215 19.01 14.00 38.13
N VAL A 216 18.51 15.23 37.96
CA VAL A 216 17.26 15.50 37.22
C VAL A 216 17.42 15.10 35.75
N VAL A 217 18.48 15.58 35.08
CA VAL A 217 18.73 15.28 33.65
C VAL A 217 18.90 13.79 33.41
N ASP A 218 19.72 13.10 34.21
CA ASP A 218 19.95 11.67 34.07
C ASP A 218 18.65 10.87 34.27
N THR A 219 17.77 11.33 35.16
CA THR A 219 16.48 10.68 35.40
C THR A 219 15.49 10.95 34.27
N VAL A 220 15.44 12.17 33.72
CA VAL A 220 14.66 12.48 32.52
C VAL A 220 15.11 11.61 31.35
N LYS A 221 16.42 11.57 31.07
CA LYS A 221 17.02 10.74 30.03
C LYS A 221 16.64 9.26 30.22
N SER A 222 16.86 8.73 31.42
CA SER A 222 16.51 7.35 31.78
C SER A 222 15.02 7.04 31.62
N THR A 223 14.14 8.02 31.88
CA THR A 223 12.69 7.89 31.72
C THR A 223 12.30 7.88 30.24
N ILE A 224 12.95 8.70 29.41
CA ILE A 224 12.76 8.68 27.95
C ILE A 224 13.22 7.33 27.40
N ASP A 225 14.38 6.85 27.79
CA ASP A 225 14.92 5.55 27.36
C ASP A 225 14.02 4.39 27.82
N LEU A 226 13.52 4.44 29.06
CA LEU A 226 12.52 3.51 29.57
C LEU A 226 11.23 3.56 28.74
N SER A 227 10.75 4.76 28.37
CA SER A 227 9.54 4.90 27.57
C SER A 227 9.68 4.27 26.19
N LYS A 228 10.87 4.35 25.56
CA LYS A 228 11.16 3.66 24.30
C LYS A 228 11.09 2.15 24.49
N ALA A 229 11.77 1.62 25.52
CA ALA A 229 11.71 0.20 25.84
C ALA A 229 10.28 -0.28 26.16
N MET A 230 9.46 0.53 26.84
CA MET A 230 8.06 0.21 27.10
C MET A 230 7.19 0.22 25.82
N LYS A 231 7.48 1.11 24.86
CA LYS A 231 6.83 1.11 23.55
C LYS A 231 7.20 -0.16 22.78
N ASP A 232 8.45 -0.59 22.86
CA ASP A 232 8.91 -1.84 22.24
C ASP A 232 8.28 -3.06 22.91
N ASP A 233 8.21 -3.09 24.24
CA ASP A 233 7.53 -4.17 24.98
C ASP A 233 6.03 -4.22 24.59
N LEU A 234 5.38 -3.05 24.45
CA LEU A 234 3.98 -2.94 24.03
C LEU A 234 3.78 -3.37 22.58
N SER A 235 4.65 -2.93 21.66
CA SER A 235 4.57 -3.32 20.24
C SER A 235 4.80 -4.81 20.07
N GLN A 236 5.77 -5.39 20.78
CA GLN A 236 6.01 -6.84 20.82
C GLN A 236 4.82 -7.60 21.41
N PHE A 237 4.22 -7.08 22.50
CA PHE A 237 3.04 -7.70 23.09
C PHE A 237 1.84 -7.67 22.14
N VAL A 238 1.57 -6.51 21.53
CA VAL A 238 0.49 -6.33 20.56
C VAL A 238 0.72 -7.27 19.37
N LEU A 239 1.89 -7.21 18.73
CA LEU A 239 2.25 -8.09 17.61
C LEU A 239 2.19 -9.58 17.99
N GLY A 240 2.65 -9.95 19.19
CA GLY A 240 2.62 -11.33 19.68
C GLY A 240 1.21 -11.84 20.04
N SER A 241 0.27 -10.93 20.29
CA SER A 241 -1.13 -11.27 20.58
C SER A 241 -2.02 -11.32 19.33
N MET A 242 -1.58 -10.67 18.24
CA MET A 242 -2.33 -10.55 17.00
C MET A 242 -2.14 -11.76 16.09
N GLY A 243 -3.23 -12.23 15.49
CA GLY A 243 -3.16 -13.19 14.39
C GLY A 243 -2.70 -12.52 13.09
N GLU A 244 -2.16 -13.30 12.14
CA GLU A 244 -1.69 -12.76 10.85
C GLU A 244 -2.81 -12.07 10.06
N LYS A 245 -4.04 -12.61 10.09
CA LYS A 245 -5.21 -11.96 9.47
C LYS A 245 -5.51 -10.58 10.07
N GLN A 246 -5.48 -10.49 11.39
CA GLN A 246 -5.71 -9.24 12.12
C GLN A 246 -4.66 -8.19 11.78
N LEU A 247 -3.41 -8.63 11.65
CA LEU A 247 -2.30 -7.77 11.26
C LEU A 247 -2.42 -7.29 9.81
N LYS A 248 -2.85 -8.15 8.88
CA LYS A 248 -3.15 -7.75 7.50
C LYS A 248 -4.23 -6.66 7.44
N VAL A 249 -5.31 -6.82 8.21
CA VAL A 249 -6.39 -5.81 8.30
C VAL A 249 -5.84 -4.47 8.80
N LEU A 250 -5.05 -4.47 9.88
CA LEU A 250 -4.44 -3.24 10.39
C LEU A 250 -3.49 -2.59 9.37
N ILE A 251 -2.69 -3.38 8.65
CA ILE A 251 -1.78 -2.87 7.63
C ILE A 251 -2.56 -2.28 6.46
N ALA A 252 -3.63 -2.92 6.02
CA ALA A 252 -4.51 -2.39 4.98
C ALA A 252 -5.19 -1.09 5.42
N GLN A 253 -5.65 -0.99 6.67
CA GLN A 253 -6.23 0.25 7.21
C GLN A 253 -5.19 1.38 7.29
N GLN A 254 -3.99 1.08 7.77
CA GLN A 254 -2.89 2.04 7.86
C GLN A 254 -2.46 2.50 6.46
N ALA A 255 -2.28 1.58 5.52
CA ALA A 255 -1.92 1.88 4.14
C ALA A 255 -2.96 2.81 3.50
N ARG A 256 -4.26 2.50 3.58
CA ARG A 256 -5.33 3.38 3.06
C ARG A 256 -5.32 4.77 3.67
N THR A 257 -5.17 4.85 4.99
CA THR A 257 -5.14 6.14 5.72
C THR A 257 -3.94 6.98 5.28
N GLN A 258 -2.78 6.34 5.13
CA GLN A 258 -1.55 6.99 4.72
C GLN A 258 -1.59 7.41 3.24
N GLU A 259 -2.07 6.55 2.35
CA GLU A 259 -2.31 6.88 0.93
C GLU A 259 -3.20 8.12 0.83
N ARG A 260 -4.36 8.09 1.49
CA ARG A 260 -5.28 9.22 1.48
C ARG A 260 -4.64 10.49 2.02
N SER A 261 -3.91 10.42 3.14
CA SER A 261 -3.20 11.57 3.71
C SER A 261 -2.15 12.14 2.77
N VAL A 262 -1.38 11.29 2.09
CA VAL A 262 -0.34 11.72 1.14
C VAL A 262 -0.98 12.34 -0.11
N LEU A 263 -2.02 11.72 -0.66
CA LEU A 263 -2.74 12.26 -1.81
C LEU A 263 -3.44 13.59 -1.49
N LEU A 264 -4.03 13.76 -0.31
CA LEU A 264 -4.59 15.04 0.14
C LEU A 264 -3.51 16.11 0.41
N GLY A 265 -2.27 15.70 0.70
CA GLY A 265 -1.13 16.61 0.79
C GLY A 265 -0.61 17.06 -0.58
N LEU A 266 -0.80 16.24 -1.61
CA LEU A 266 -0.33 16.49 -2.97
C LEU A 266 -1.37 17.20 -3.85
N TRP A 267 -2.63 16.81 -3.76
CA TRP A 267 -3.74 17.40 -4.49
C TRP A 267 -4.71 18.08 -3.53
N ARG A 268 -5.32 19.17 -3.98
CA ARG A 268 -6.40 19.80 -3.22
C ARG A 268 -7.66 18.93 -3.27
N PRO A 269 -8.44 18.83 -2.18
CA PRO A 269 -9.66 18.02 -2.16
C PRO A 269 -10.64 18.36 -3.30
N GLU A 270 -10.75 19.65 -3.65
CA GLU A 270 -11.64 20.11 -4.71
C GLU A 270 -11.17 19.65 -6.10
N ASP A 271 -9.86 19.60 -6.33
CA ASP A 271 -9.28 19.11 -7.58
C ASP A 271 -9.46 17.59 -7.71
N ILE A 272 -9.37 16.85 -6.61
CA ILE A 272 -9.67 15.41 -6.57
C ILE A 272 -11.14 15.18 -6.93
N GLN A 273 -12.07 15.88 -6.29
CA GLN A 273 -13.50 15.73 -6.56
C GLN A 273 -13.86 16.13 -8.00
N LYS A 274 -13.27 17.22 -8.50
CA LYS A 274 -13.47 17.69 -9.88
C LYS A 274 -12.92 16.69 -10.90
N SER A 275 -11.70 16.19 -10.70
CA SER A 275 -11.10 15.20 -11.61
C SER A 275 -11.87 13.88 -11.59
N TRP A 276 -12.31 13.42 -10.42
CA TRP A 276 -13.14 12.23 -10.25
C TRP A 276 -14.47 12.36 -11.00
N SER A 277 -15.22 13.44 -10.76
CA SER A 277 -16.51 13.67 -11.41
C SER A 277 -16.39 13.85 -12.93
N ALA A 278 -15.38 14.58 -13.41
CA ALA A 278 -15.10 14.71 -14.84
C ALA A 278 -14.75 13.35 -15.47
N TRP A 279 -13.94 12.54 -14.79
CA TRP A 279 -13.56 11.22 -15.27
C TRP A 279 -14.74 10.25 -15.36
N ILE A 280 -15.64 10.24 -14.37
CA ILE A 280 -16.88 9.45 -14.40
C ILE A 280 -17.86 9.96 -15.46
N ALA A 281 -17.92 11.26 -15.71
CA ALA A 281 -18.81 11.83 -16.74
C ALA A 281 -18.40 11.40 -18.17
N ASP A 282 -17.14 11.02 -18.38
CA ASP A 282 -16.57 10.60 -19.67
C ASP A 282 -16.86 9.13 -20.04
N ILE A 283 -17.95 8.54 -19.54
CA ILE A 283 -18.35 7.18 -19.91
C ILE A 283 -18.92 7.17 -21.33
N HIS A 284 -18.35 6.33 -22.19
CA HIS A 284 -18.81 6.18 -23.57
C HIS A 284 -19.63 4.89 -23.78
N PRO A 285 -20.63 4.89 -24.68
CA PRO A 285 -21.32 3.67 -25.11
C PRO A 285 -20.34 2.62 -25.66
N PRO A 286 -20.53 1.31 -25.41
CA PRO A 286 -21.74 0.66 -24.88
C PRO A 286 -21.80 0.54 -23.35
N TYR A 287 -20.80 1.02 -22.61
CA TYR A 287 -20.70 0.80 -21.16
C TYR A 287 -21.68 1.68 -20.36
N GLY A 288 -22.09 2.82 -20.91
CA GLY A 288 -23.21 3.59 -20.37
C GLY A 288 -24.54 3.01 -20.83
N SER A 289 -25.27 2.31 -19.96
CA SER A 289 -26.69 2.07 -20.19
C SER A 289 -27.43 3.40 -19.98
N ALA A 290 -28.37 3.71 -20.86
CA ALA A 290 -29.23 4.91 -20.71
C ALA A 290 -30.23 4.78 -19.54
N ASP A 291 -30.21 3.65 -18.81
CA ASP A 291 -31.07 3.43 -17.67
C ASP A 291 -30.67 4.32 -16.48
N THR A 292 -31.64 5.09 -16.00
CA THR A 292 -31.53 6.09 -14.93
C THR A 292 -31.26 5.53 -13.53
N SER A 293 -31.04 4.22 -13.37
CA SER A 293 -30.90 3.55 -12.08
C SER A 293 -29.48 3.10 -11.72
N GLN A 294 -28.44 3.54 -12.46
CA GLN A 294 -27.06 3.18 -12.12
C GLN A 294 -26.57 3.96 -10.90
N THR A 295 -26.08 3.23 -9.90
CA THR A 295 -25.44 3.81 -8.71
C THR A 295 -24.11 4.47 -9.08
N GLY A 296 -23.61 5.37 -8.24
CA GLY A 296 -22.28 5.99 -8.40
C GLY A 296 -21.17 4.95 -8.56
N ARG A 297 -21.27 3.86 -7.79
CA ARG A 297 -20.39 2.69 -7.86
C ARG A 297 -20.41 2.02 -9.24
N ASP A 298 -21.59 1.80 -9.83
CA ASP A 298 -21.72 1.11 -11.11
C ASP A 298 -21.10 1.92 -12.26
N LYS A 299 -21.27 3.25 -12.22
CA LYS A 299 -20.66 4.17 -13.19
C LYS A 299 -19.14 4.14 -13.08
N PHE A 300 -18.63 4.20 -11.86
CA PHE A 300 -17.19 4.09 -11.56
C PHE A 300 -16.59 2.78 -12.11
N ILE A 301 -17.22 1.62 -11.83
CA ILE A 301 -16.75 0.31 -12.32
C ILE A 301 -16.78 0.27 -13.86
N SER A 302 -17.86 0.74 -14.46
CA SER A 302 -18.01 0.77 -15.93
C SER A 302 -16.93 1.63 -16.58
N ARG A 303 -16.62 2.79 -15.98
CA ARG A 303 -15.57 3.69 -16.46
C ARG A 303 -14.18 3.08 -16.29
N LEU A 304 -13.91 2.41 -15.17
CA LEU A 304 -12.65 1.71 -14.93
C LEU A 304 -12.41 0.63 -16.00
N ILE A 305 -13.41 -0.21 -16.27
CA ILE A 305 -13.32 -1.24 -17.31
C ILE A 305 -13.11 -0.64 -18.69
N GLN A 306 -13.78 0.48 -19.00
CA GLN A 306 -13.57 1.19 -20.25
C GLN A 306 -12.11 1.69 -20.37
N ALA A 307 -11.56 2.28 -19.31
CA ALA A 307 -10.18 2.78 -19.27
C ALA A 307 -9.14 1.65 -19.38
N LEU A 308 -9.36 0.50 -18.73
CA LEU A 308 -8.55 -0.71 -18.89
C LEU A 308 -8.63 -1.30 -20.30
N GLY A 309 -9.71 -1.03 -21.03
CA GLY A 309 -9.88 -1.40 -22.42
C GLY A 309 -9.21 -0.48 -23.44
N ALA A 310 -8.69 0.67 -23.01
CA ALA A 310 -8.04 1.60 -23.93
C ALA A 310 -6.71 1.05 -24.45
N MET A 311 -6.29 1.56 -25.61
CA MET A 311 -5.00 1.20 -26.23
C MET A 311 -3.83 2.01 -25.66
N SER A 312 -4.13 3.15 -25.04
CA SER A 312 -3.16 3.94 -24.30
C SER A 312 -2.96 3.36 -22.90
N PRO A 313 -1.70 3.32 -22.41
CA PRO A 313 -1.41 2.82 -21.07
C PRO A 313 -2.16 3.64 -20.03
N VAL A 314 -2.67 2.98 -19.00
CA VAL A 314 -3.23 3.64 -17.83
C VAL A 314 -2.14 4.47 -17.15
N MET A 315 -2.42 5.75 -16.88
CA MET A 315 -1.48 6.64 -16.21
C MET A 315 -2.20 7.51 -15.18
N CYS A 316 -1.53 7.82 -14.07
CA CYS A 316 -1.98 8.82 -13.11
C CYS A 316 -0.85 9.84 -12.93
N SER A 317 -1.05 11.07 -13.42
CA SER A 317 -0.01 12.09 -13.40
C SER A 317 0.05 12.80 -12.04
N LEU A 318 1.27 13.03 -11.55
CA LEU A 318 1.50 13.89 -10.39
C LEU A 318 1.11 15.34 -10.71
N PRO A 319 0.74 16.13 -9.68
CA PRO A 319 0.41 17.53 -9.86
C PRO A 319 1.70 18.28 -10.17
N THR A 320 1.98 18.49 -11.45
CA THR A 320 3.10 19.31 -11.89
C THR A 320 2.73 20.78 -11.74
N LYS A 321 3.45 21.52 -10.91
CA LYS A 321 3.39 22.99 -10.99
C LYS A 321 3.84 23.37 -12.39
N PRO A 322 3.04 24.13 -13.17
CA PRO A 322 3.50 24.61 -14.46
C PRO A 322 4.79 25.39 -14.22
N ILE A 323 5.89 24.91 -14.80
CA ILE A 323 7.17 25.61 -14.74
C ILE A 323 6.91 26.96 -15.41
N PRO A 324 7.13 28.11 -14.72
CA PRO A 324 6.95 29.41 -15.34
C PRO A 324 7.78 29.43 -16.63
N PRO A 325 7.21 29.81 -17.78
CA PRO A 325 7.93 29.84 -19.04
C PRO A 325 9.05 30.88 -18.93
N GLY A 326 10.25 30.41 -18.58
CA GLY A 326 11.44 31.23 -18.42
C GLY A 326 12.10 31.59 -19.75
N ASP A 327 11.61 31.05 -20.87
CA ASP A 327 12.13 31.32 -22.21
C ASP A 327 10.97 31.58 -23.19
N PRO A 328 10.84 32.79 -23.77
CA PRO A 328 9.79 33.15 -24.71
C PRO A 328 9.92 32.46 -26.09
N ASN A 329 10.86 31.52 -26.24
CA ASN A 329 11.16 30.87 -27.52
C ASN A 329 10.90 29.35 -27.52
N ILE A 330 10.39 28.80 -26.42
CA ILE A 330 9.89 27.42 -26.39
C ILE A 330 8.41 27.51 -26.77
N GLN A 331 8.10 27.17 -28.02
CA GLN A 331 6.72 27.04 -28.50
C GLN A 331 5.92 26.24 -27.46
N GLU A 332 4.81 26.80 -26.98
CA GLU A 332 3.80 26.10 -26.19
C GLU A 332 3.49 24.78 -26.88
N ALA A 333 4.11 23.69 -26.41
CA ALA A 333 3.69 22.37 -26.80
C ALA A 333 2.27 22.24 -26.27
N GLU A 334 1.29 22.16 -27.17
CA GLU A 334 -0.10 21.97 -26.78
C GLU A 334 -0.15 20.83 -25.75
N PRO A 335 -0.88 21.01 -24.63
CA PRO A 335 -0.96 19.99 -23.62
C PRO A 335 -1.47 18.72 -24.29
N VAL A 336 -0.59 17.73 -24.42
CA VAL A 336 -0.94 16.43 -24.97
C VAL A 336 -1.98 15.85 -24.01
N GLU A 337 -3.25 15.98 -24.36
CA GLU A 337 -4.36 15.40 -23.61
C GLU A 337 -4.09 13.91 -23.52
N SER A 338 -3.71 13.44 -22.33
CA SER A 338 -3.44 12.04 -22.10
C SER A 338 -4.78 11.30 -22.15
N LEU A 339 -5.00 10.59 -23.26
CA LEU A 339 -6.27 9.92 -23.59
C LEU A 339 -6.75 8.87 -22.57
N ASN A 340 -5.93 8.50 -21.57
CA ASN A 340 -6.28 7.51 -20.54
C ASN A 340 -5.68 7.85 -19.17
N SER A 341 -5.91 9.09 -18.73
CA SER A 341 -5.50 9.57 -17.40
C SER A 341 -6.51 9.17 -16.31
N PHE A 342 -6.01 8.61 -15.21
CA PHE A 342 -6.79 8.26 -14.03
C PHE A 342 -6.80 9.38 -12.99
N PRO A 343 -7.91 9.55 -12.26
CA PRO A 343 -7.97 10.52 -11.18
C PRO A 343 -7.06 10.10 -10.00
N PRO A 344 -6.67 11.05 -9.13
CA PRO A 344 -5.72 10.82 -8.04
C PRO A 344 -5.99 9.62 -7.12
N PRO A 345 -7.24 9.22 -6.82
CA PRO A 345 -7.53 8.04 -5.98
C PRO A 345 -6.90 6.74 -6.49
N PHE A 346 -6.57 6.63 -7.77
CA PHE A 346 -5.95 5.45 -8.37
C PHE A 346 -4.42 5.49 -8.36
N PHE A 347 -3.79 6.55 -7.85
CA PHE A 347 -2.35 6.76 -8.00
C PHE A 347 -1.51 5.55 -7.56
N PHE A 348 -1.73 5.02 -6.36
CA PHE A 348 -0.99 3.85 -5.85
C PHE A 348 -1.41 2.52 -6.48
N VAL A 349 -2.63 2.45 -7.04
CA VAL A 349 -3.18 1.25 -7.71
C VAL A 349 -2.80 1.21 -9.20
N THR A 350 -2.30 2.32 -9.75
CA THR A 350 -2.00 2.46 -11.19
C THR A 350 -1.06 1.38 -11.73
N PRO A 351 0.03 0.96 -11.04
CA PRO A 351 0.87 -0.15 -11.51
C PRO A 351 0.11 -1.47 -11.63
N SER A 352 -0.76 -1.78 -10.66
CA SER A 352 -1.62 -2.96 -10.70
C SER A 352 -2.63 -2.88 -11.83
N LEU A 353 -3.22 -1.71 -12.09
CA LEU A 353 -4.11 -1.48 -13.22
C LEU A 353 -3.39 -1.62 -14.57
N LEU A 354 -2.13 -1.19 -14.68
CA LEU A 354 -1.34 -1.35 -15.89
C LEU A 354 -1.03 -2.81 -16.15
N TYR A 355 -0.65 -3.55 -15.10
CA TYR A 355 -0.48 -5.00 -15.19
C TYR A 355 -1.78 -5.69 -15.65
N ILE A 356 -2.93 -5.30 -15.08
CA ILE A 356 -4.25 -5.81 -15.48
C ILE A 356 -4.56 -5.46 -16.93
N GLN A 357 -4.30 -4.23 -17.38
CA GLN A 357 -4.50 -3.82 -18.77
C GLN A 357 -3.70 -4.71 -19.73
N ASN A 358 -2.42 -4.94 -19.44
CA ASN A 358 -1.56 -5.83 -20.23
C ASN A 358 -2.08 -7.29 -20.20
N LEU A 359 -2.58 -7.76 -19.07
CA LEU A 359 -3.19 -9.08 -18.92
C LEU A 359 -4.46 -9.23 -19.79
N LEU A 360 -5.32 -8.20 -19.80
CA LEU A 360 -6.53 -8.17 -20.62
C LEU A 360 -6.20 -8.14 -22.12
N GLN A 361 -5.19 -7.38 -22.52
CA GLN A 361 -4.69 -7.38 -23.90
C GLN A 361 -4.13 -8.76 -24.28
N ALA A 362 -3.35 -9.40 -23.41
CA ALA A 362 -2.84 -10.75 -23.63
C ALA A 362 -3.96 -11.80 -23.79
N LEU A 363 -5.05 -11.69 -23.02
CA LEU A 363 -6.24 -12.54 -23.17
C LEU A 363 -6.85 -12.40 -24.57
N VAL A 364 -7.03 -11.16 -25.05
CA VAL A 364 -7.60 -10.88 -26.38
C VAL A 364 -6.66 -11.36 -27.49
N ILE A 365 -5.35 -11.13 -27.35
CA ILE A 365 -4.34 -11.65 -28.29
C ILE A 365 -4.43 -13.18 -28.37
N THR A 366 -4.40 -13.86 -27.23
CA THR A 366 -4.42 -15.32 -27.17
C THR A 366 -5.69 -15.89 -27.80
N ALA A 367 -6.85 -15.30 -27.50
CA ALA A 367 -8.14 -15.67 -28.10
C ALA A 367 -8.17 -15.43 -29.63
N SER A 368 -7.58 -14.32 -30.08
CA SER A 368 -7.47 -14.01 -31.51
C SER A 368 -6.60 -15.04 -32.24
N LEU A 369 -5.44 -15.39 -31.69
CA LEU A 369 -4.54 -16.42 -32.25
C LEU A 369 -5.20 -17.81 -32.25
N ARG A 370 -5.98 -18.13 -31.21
CA ARG A 370 -6.76 -19.38 -31.14
C ARG A 370 -7.78 -19.53 -32.27
N SER A 371 -8.34 -18.41 -32.75
CA SER A 371 -9.28 -18.41 -33.88
C SER A 371 -8.60 -18.72 -35.22
N LEU A 372 -7.31 -18.43 -35.35
CA LEU A 372 -6.53 -18.64 -36.58
C LEU A 372 -6.06 -20.09 -36.76
N THR A 373 -5.77 -20.82 -35.66
CA THR A 373 -5.20 -22.16 -35.74
C THR A 373 -6.19 -23.25 -36.16
N ARG A 374 -7.51 -22.98 -36.10
CA ARG A 374 -8.61 -23.93 -36.35
C ARG A 374 -8.46 -25.27 -35.60
N LEU A 375 -7.77 -25.26 -34.46
CA LEU A 375 -7.61 -26.48 -33.65
C LEU A 375 -8.99 -26.97 -33.19
N PRO A 376 -9.25 -28.30 -33.19
CA PRO A 376 -10.49 -28.83 -32.65
C PRO A 376 -10.66 -28.36 -31.21
N ALA A 377 -11.90 -28.04 -30.82
CA ALA A 377 -12.20 -27.71 -29.44
C ALA A 377 -11.72 -28.86 -28.55
N ALA A 378 -11.11 -28.54 -27.41
CA ALA A 378 -10.68 -29.56 -26.45
C ALA A 378 -11.91 -30.40 -26.09
N SER A 379 -11.91 -31.65 -26.56
CA SER A 379 -12.96 -32.61 -26.21
C SER A 379 -12.95 -32.79 -24.70
N VAL A 380 -14.13 -32.83 -24.08
CA VAL A 380 -14.34 -32.95 -22.63
C VAL A 380 -13.77 -34.27 -22.06
N SER A 381 -13.18 -35.14 -22.89
CA SER A 381 -12.53 -36.38 -22.44
C SER A 381 -11.17 -36.09 -21.78
N PRO A 382 -11.02 -36.32 -20.47
CA PRO A 382 -9.83 -35.94 -19.69
C PRO A 382 -8.60 -36.86 -19.92
N SER A 383 -8.68 -37.86 -20.80
CA SER A 383 -7.64 -38.90 -20.93
C SER A 383 -6.54 -38.60 -21.95
N THR A 384 -6.66 -37.52 -22.72
CA THR A 384 -5.63 -37.10 -23.68
C THR A 384 -5.51 -35.59 -23.62
N ASN A 385 -4.40 -35.09 -23.06
CA ASN A 385 -4.03 -33.67 -23.17
C ASN A 385 -3.98 -33.32 -24.66
N GLY A 386 -5.03 -32.65 -25.14
CA GLY A 386 -5.17 -32.31 -26.55
C GLY A 386 -4.11 -31.28 -26.92
N THR A 387 -3.53 -31.42 -28.11
CA THR A 387 -2.55 -30.48 -28.68
C THR A 387 -3.00 -29.02 -28.69
N GLY A 388 -4.32 -28.78 -28.64
CA GLY A 388 -4.90 -27.44 -28.48
C GLY A 388 -4.70 -26.81 -27.10
N ALA A 389 -4.81 -27.59 -26.01
CA ALA A 389 -4.57 -27.10 -24.66
C ALA A 389 -3.09 -26.71 -24.47
N ASP A 390 -2.18 -27.54 -25.00
CA ASP A 390 -0.74 -27.27 -24.95
C ASP A 390 -0.37 -25.98 -25.70
N PHE A 391 -1.00 -25.73 -26.86
CA PHE A 391 -0.80 -24.49 -27.61
C PHE A 391 -1.20 -23.25 -26.80
N MET A 392 -2.41 -23.29 -26.22
CA MET A 392 -2.94 -22.17 -25.43
C MET A 392 -2.11 -21.91 -24.19
N GLN A 393 -1.70 -22.97 -23.48
CA GLN A 393 -0.85 -22.87 -22.31
C GLN A 393 0.51 -22.25 -22.66
N ARG A 394 1.10 -22.58 -23.81
CA ARG A 394 2.37 -22.01 -24.25
C ARG A 394 2.26 -20.54 -24.64
N ILE A 395 1.26 -20.15 -25.43
CA ILE A 395 1.07 -18.73 -25.77
C ILE A 395 0.81 -17.92 -24.50
N TRP A 396 -0.05 -18.43 -23.62
CA TRP A 396 -0.34 -17.77 -22.36
C TRP A 396 0.91 -17.62 -21.49
N ALA A 397 1.73 -18.67 -21.37
CA ALA A 397 2.99 -18.61 -20.63
C ALA A 397 3.98 -17.61 -21.24
N LEU A 398 4.08 -17.52 -22.57
CA LEU A 398 4.95 -16.54 -23.25
C LEU A 398 4.51 -15.10 -22.98
N LEU A 399 3.21 -14.82 -23.07
CA LEU A 399 2.67 -13.47 -22.84
C LEU A 399 2.77 -13.07 -21.36
N THR A 400 2.43 -13.98 -20.44
CA THR A 400 2.52 -13.71 -18.99
C THR A 400 3.97 -13.57 -18.51
N ALA A 401 4.91 -14.30 -19.10
CA ALA A 401 6.34 -14.11 -18.84
C ALA A 401 6.79 -12.71 -19.24
N GLU A 402 6.41 -12.22 -20.43
CA GLU A 402 6.76 -10.86 -20.87
C GLU A 402 6.19 -9.79 -19.93
N ILE A 403 4.91 -9.91 -19.55
CA ILE A 403 4.25 -8.97 -18.62
C ILE A 403 4.95 -8.96 -17.25
N SER A 404 5.51 -10.11 -16.82
CA SER A 404 6.19 -10.23 -15.53
C SER A 404 7.67 -9.82 -15.58
N GLU A 405 8.36 -10.03 -16.71
CA GLU A 405 9.76 -9.64 -16.94
C GLU A 405 9.94 -8.12 -16.88
N ASP A 406 8.96 -7.33 -17.36
CA ASP A 406 8.97 -5.85 -17.27
C ASP A 406 9.07 -5.32 -15.82
N THR A 407 8.78 -6.17 -14.82
CA THR A 407 8.85 -5.79 -13.40
C THR A 407 10.23 -6.05 -12.77
N ASN A 408 11.05 -6.93 -13.36
CA ASN A 408 12.35 -7.35 -12.81
C ASN A 408 13.50 -6.74 -13.61
N GLU A 409 13.90 -5.54 -13.20
CA GLU A 409 14.96 -4.74 -13.80
C GLU A 409 16.35 -5.38 -13.61
N GLN A 410 16.98 -5.82 -14.70
CA GLN A 410 18.44 -5.70 -14.82
C GLN A 410 19.00 -5.72 -16.25
N ASP A 411 18.28 -6.22 -17.26
CA ASP A 411 18.83 -6.38 -18.62
C ASP A 411 18.07 -5.56 -19.69
N SER A 412 18.11 -4.23 -19.57
CA SER A 412 17.35 -3.28 -20.41
C SER A 412 17.88 -3.05 -21.85
N ASN A 413 18.74 -3.92 -22.39
CA ASN A 413 19.36 -3.70 -23.72
C ASN A 413 18.86 -4.63 -24.85
N GLN A 414 17.76 -5.39 -24.66
CA GLN A 414 17.22 -6.30 -25.68
C GLN A 414 15.68 -6.27 -25.84
N SER A 415 14.98 -5.19 -25.48
CA SER A 415 13.51 -5.16 -25.44
C SER A 415 12.84 -4.76 -26.77
N SER A 416 13.25 -5.34 -27.90
CA SER A 416 12.32 -5.51 -29.02
C SER A 416 11.45 -6.72 -28.69
N THR A 417 10.26 -6.47 -28.16
CA THR A 417 9.28 -7.47 -27.67
C THR A 417 9.24 -8.72 -28.55
N LYS A 418 9.28 -9.90 -27.92
CA LYS A 418 9.39 -11.23 -28.54
C LYS A 418 8.12 -11.67 -29.30
N LEU A 419 7.33 -10.74 -29.83
CA LEU A 419 6.15 -10.99 -30.67
C LEU A 419 6.47 -11.86 -31.90
N VAL A 420 7.73 -11.84 -32.35
CA VAL A 420 8.26 -12.68 -33.43
C VAL A 420 7.98 -14.18 -33.18
N ASN A 421 7.98 -14.61 -31.93
CA ASN A 421 7.75 -16.01 -31.57
C ASN A 421 6.27 -16.44 -31.64
N LEU A 422 5.32 -15.49 -31.63
CA LEU A 422 3.89 -15.81 -31.67
C LEU A 422 3.46 -16.35 -33.03
N ALA A 423 3.95 -15.75 -34.11
CA ALA A 423 3.66 -16.20 -35.47
C ALA A 423 4.20 -17.62 -35.71
N ASP A 424 5.40 -17.91 -35.20
CA ASP A 424 6.01 -19.24 -35.29
C ASP A 424 5.23 -20.29 -34.47
N GLU A 425 4.72 -19.91 -33.30
CA GLU A 425 3.88 -20.80 -32.49
C GLU A 425 2.58 -21.17 -33.21
N VAL A 426 1.95 -20.21 -33.89
CA VAL A 426 0.73 -20.43 -34.68
C VAL A 426 1.01 -21.37 -35.85
N VAL A 427 2.11 -21.15 -36.60
CA VAL A 427 2.54 -22.04 -37.70
C VAL A 427 2.84 -23.45 -37.17
N ARG A 428 3.53 -23.56 -36.04
CA ARG A 428 3.81 -24.85 -35.39
C ARG A 428 2.53 -25.58 -34.99
N ALA A 429 1.58 -24.88 -34.37
CA ALA A 429 0.30 -25.46 -33.97
C ALA A 429 -0.53 -25.92 -35.17
N ARG A 430 -0.53 -25.14 -36.25
CA ARG A 430 -1.18 -25.51 -37.51
C ARG A 430 -0.56 -26.76 -38.14
N ASN A 431 0.77 -26.84 -38.16
CA ASN A 431 1.50 -28.02 -38.64
C ASN A 431 1.13 -29.28 -37.84
N LEU A 432 1.03 -29.16 -36.51
CA LEU A 432 0.60 -30.26 -35.65
C LEU A 432 -0.85 -30.66 -35.89
N ALA A 433 -1.76 -29.70 -36.09
CA ALA A 433 -3.16 -29.96 -36.41
C ALA A 433 -3.29 -30.76 -37.72
N MET A 434 -2.58 -30.33 -38.76
CA MET A 434 -2.59 -31.03 -40.05
C MET A 434 -2.05 -32.45 -39.95
N ARG A 435 -0.99 -32.68 -39.15
CA ARG A 435 -0.46 -34.03 -38.90
C ARG A 435 -1.45 -34.95 -38.19
N LEU A 436 -2.30 -34.40 -37.33
CA LEU A 436 -3.34 -35.17 -36.65
C LEU A 436 -4.51 -35.49 -37.59
N GLU A 437 -4.91 -34.54 -38.43
CA GLU A 437 -5.94 -34.74 -39.46
C GLU A 437 -5.46 -35.72 -40.55
N SER A 438 -4.17 -35.70 -40.89
CA SER A 438 -3.55 -36.60 -41.86
C SER A 438 -3.14 -37.95 -41.25
N SER A 439 -3.36 -38.18 -39.95
CA SER A 439 -3.15 -39.48 -39.33
C SER A 439 -4.02 -40.50 -40.06
N PRO A 440 -3.40 -41.45 -40.78
CA PRO A 440 -4.12 -42.29 -41.73
C PRO A 440 -5.15 -43.11 -40.99
N SER A 441 -6.42 -42.94 -41.37
CA SER A 441 -7.44 -43.94 -41.07
C SER A 441 -6.87 -45.30 -41.49
N PRO A 442 -6.91 -46.35 -40.64
CA PRO A 442 -6.20 -47.62 -40.84
C PRO A 442 -6.59 -48.41 -42.11
N SER A 443 -7.48 -47.86 -42.96
CA SER A 443 -7.98 -48.47 -44.18
C SER A 443 -7.29 -48.05 -45.49
N SER A 444 -6.30 -47.13 -45.49
CA SER A 444 -5.60 -46.70 -46.73
C SER A 444 -4.08 -46.83 -46.64
N PRO A 445 -3.49 -47.96 -47.04
CA PRO A 445 -2.05 -48.15 -47.13
C PRO A 445 -1.53 -47.59 -48.48
N GLY A 446 -0.76 -46.50 -48.48
CA GLY A 446 0.02 -46.14 -49.68
C GLY A 446 0.45 -44.68 -49.87
N SER A 447 0.01 -43.72 -49.05
CA SER A 447 0.39 -42.30 -49.23
C SER A 447 1.34 -41.83 -48.13
N SER A 448 2.65 -41.95 -48.35
CA SER A 448 3.69 -41.34 -47.50
C SER A 448 3.98 -39.90 -47.92
N ALA A 449 2.95 -39.09 -48.13
CA ALA A 449 3.12 -37.67 -48.39
C ALA A 449 3.43 -36.97 -47.06
N THR A 450 4.67 -36.51 -46.90
CA THR A 450 5.06 -35.59 -45.84
C THR A 450 4.23 -34.31 -45.98
N SER A 451 3.12 -34.21 -45.25
CA SER A 451 2.24 -33.03 -45.24
C SER A 451 2.92 -31.89 -44.49
N HIS A 452 3.84 -31.21 -45.16
CA HIS A 452 4.37 -29.93 -44.72
C HIS A 452 3.42 -28.84 -45.20
N ILE A 453 3.15 -27.82 -44.37
CA ILE A 453 2.44 -26.62 -44.81
C ILE A 453 3.21 -26.02 -46.00
N ASP A 454 2.48 -25.67 -47.06
CA ASP A 454 3.06 -24.99 -48.21
C ASP A 454 3.60 -23.61 -47.79
N ALA A 455 4.74 -23.19 -48.33
CA ALA A 455 5.37 -21.92 -47.98
C ALA A 455 4.44 -20.71 -48.23
N GLY A 456 3.51 -20.83 -49.19
CA GLY A 456 2.45 -19.86 -49.43
C GLY A 456 1.43 -19.76 -48.28
N GLU A 457 0.99 -20.88 -47.73
CA GLU A 457 0.07 -20.92 -46.59
C GLU A 457 0.77 -20.43 -45.32
N GLU A 458 2.03 -20.78 -45.10
CA GLU A 458 2.81 -20.26 -43.96
C GLU A 458 2.93 -18.73 -44.01
N LYS A 459 3.30 -18.16 -45.18
CA LYS A 459 3.36 -16.70 -45.35
C LYS A 459 2.00 -16.05 -45.13
N SER A 460 0.92 -16.68 -45.61
CA SER A 460 -0.45 -16.21 -45.39
C SER A 460 -0.82 -16.22 -43.90
N LEU A 461 -0.49 -17.29 -43.16
CA LEU A 461 -0.73 -17.39 -41.72
C LEU A 461 0.04 -16.32 -40.95
N ARG A 462 1.31 -16.08 -41.28
CA ARG A 462 2.11 -15.01 -40.65
C ARG A 462 1.48 -13.63 -40.89
N SER A 463 1.04 -13.35 -42.12
CA SER A 463 0.34 -12.10 -42.43
C SER A 463 -1.02 -11.97 -41.73
N ALA A 464 -1.72 -13.09 -41.53
CA ALA A 464 -2.97 -13.12 -40.79
C ALA A 464 -2.75 -12.85 -39.30
N VAL A 465 -1.70 -13.45 -38.70
CA VAL A 465 -1.28 -13.16 -37.32
C VAL A 465 -0.97 -11.68 -37.15
N GLU A 466 -0.11 -11.13 -37.99
CA GLU A 466 0.27 -9.71 -37.95
C GLU A 466 -0.96 -8.78 -38.05
N ARG A 467 -1.88 -9.07 -38.97
CA ARG A 467 -3.15 -8.33 -39.10
C ARG A 467 -4.02 -8.45 -37.84
N THR A 468 -4.19 -9.65 -37.28
CA THR A 468 -5.02 -9.85 -36.09
C THR A 468 -4.44 -9.26 -34.82
N LEU A 469 -3.12 -9.04 -34.77
CA LEU A 469 -2.46 -8.35 -33.66
C LEU A 469 -2.61 -6.84 -33.74
N GLN A 470 -3.13 -6.28 -34.85
CA GLN A 470 -3.43 -4.86 -34.94
C GLN A 470 -4.62 -4.51 -34.05
N PRO A 471 -4.51 -3.50 -33.16
CA PRO A 471 -5.60 -3.09 -32.27
C PRO A 471 -6.92 -2.74 -32.95
N LEU A 472 -6.84 -2.30 -34.22
CA LEU A 472 -7.99 -1.88 -35.03
C LEU A 472 -8.64 -3.04 -35.80
N ASP A 473 -8.11 -4.26 -35.71
CA ASP A 473 -8.70 -5.41 -36.40
C ASP A 473 -10.09 -5.71 -35.82
N PRO A 474 -11.12 -5.93 -36.67
CA PRO A 474 -12.49 -6.12 -36.19
C PRO A 474 -12.66 -7.34 -35.29
N VAL A 475 -11.83 -8.38 -35.44
CA VAL A 475 -11.88 -9.56 -34.57
C VAL A 475 -11.37 -9.20 -33.18
N PHE A 476 -10.25 -8.49 -33.12
CA PHE A 476 -9.65 -8.00 -31.88
C PHE A 476 -10.64 -7.12 -31.10
N VAL A 477 -11.20 -6.09 -31.76
CA VAL A 477 -12.16 -5.17 -31.16
C VAL A 477 -13.41 -5.88 -30.65
N LEU A 478 -13.92 -6.88 -31.40
CA LEU A 478 -15.11 -7.63 -31.02
C LEU A 478 -14.86 -8.53 -29.80
N LEU A 479 -13.73 -9.23 -29.75
CA LEU A 479 -13.35 -10.05 -28.60
C LEU A 479 -13.11 -9.20 -27.36
N GLN A 480 -12.42 -8.07 -27.52
CA GLN A 480 -12.18 -7.12 -26.44
C GLN A 480 -13.49 -6.57 -25.86
N LYS A 481 -14.40 -6.08 -26.71
CA LYS A 481 -15.70 -5.56 -26.25
C LYS A 481 -16.52 -6.60 -25.50
N ARG A 482 -16.50 -7.86 -25.95
CA ARG A 482 -17.20 -8.96 -25.26
C ARG A 482 -16.58 -9.28 -23.91
N LEU A 483 -15.26 -9.34 -23.83
CA LEU A 483 -14.54 -9.58 -22.58
C LEU A 483 -14.82 -8.47 -21.56
N LEU A 484 -14.61 -7.22 -21.96
CA LEU A 484 -14.81 -6.07 -21.09
C LEU A 484 -16.28 -5.92 -20.65
N GLY A 485 -17.23 -6.11 -21.55
CA GLY A 485 -18.66 -6.10 -21.20
C GLY A 485 -19.00 -7.17 -20.16
N ALA A 486 -18.53 -8.41 -20.36
CA ALA A 486 -18.76 -9.49 -19.41
C ALA A 486 -18.10 -9.23 -18.04
N LEU A 487 -16.91 -8.61 -18.01
CA LEU A 487 -16.23 -8.22 -16.77
C LEU A 487 -17.00 -7.11 -16.04
N ALA A 488 -17.44 -6.06 -16.76
CA ALA A 488 -18.25 -4.98 -16.18
C ALA A 488 -19.54 -5.51 -15.58
N ASP A 489 -20.31 -6.31 -16.34
CA ASP A 489 -21.55 -6.93 -15.88
C ASP A 489 -21.33 -7.78 -14.62
N ARG A 490 -20.20 -8.48 -14.55
CA ARG A 490 -19.85 -9.35 -13.42
C ARG A 490 -19.41 -8.56 -12.18
N LEU A 491 -18.73 -7.44 -12.34
CA LEU A 491 -18.27 -6.58 -11.23
C LEU A 491 -19.41 -5.73 -10.64
N ILE A 492 -20.35 -5.31 -11.49
CA ILE A 492 -21.55 -4.56 -11.09
C ILE A 492 -22.51 -5.45 -10.29
N GLN A 493 -22.63 -6.73 -10.67
CA GLN A 493 -23.45 -7.69 -9.92
C GLN A 493 -23.00 -7.70 -8.44
N PRO A 494 -23.91 -7.40 -7.48
CA PRO A 494 -23.57 -7.50 -6.08
C PRO A 494 -23.11 -8.93 -5.82
N SER A 495 -22.06 -9.10 -5.02
CA SER A 495 -21.47 -10.42 -4.71
C SER A 495 -22.42 -11.33 -3.89
N GLY A 496 -23.70 -10.99 -3.81
CA GLY A 496 -24.77 -11.59 -2.99
C GLY A 496 -25.23 -12.99 -3.40
N GLY A 497 -24.42 -13.76 -4.13
CA GLY A 497 -24.74 -15.16 -4.44
C GLY A 497 -24.62 -16.12 -3.26
N ALA A 498 -24.07 -15.70 -2.12
CA ALA A 498 -23.83 -16.55 -0.95
C ALA A 498 -24.58 -16.11 0.32
N GLU A 499 -25.44 -15.09 0.24
CA GLU A 499 -26.48 -14.83 1.26
C GLU A 499 -27.77 -15.61 0.94
N ALA A 500 -27.68 -16.74 0.24
CA ALA A 500 -28.62 -17.82 0.51
C ALA A 500 -28.35 -18.22 1.96
N ALA A 501 -29.07 -17.57 2.88
CA ALA A 501 -28.99 -17.68 4.32
C ALA A 501 -28.26 -18.96 4.70
N THR A 502 -26.98 -18.85 5.09
CA THR A 502 -26.32 -19.90 5.84
C THR A 502 -27.09 -20.01 7.14
N ILE A 503 -28.24 -20.69 7.07
CA ILE A 503 -28.97 -21.21 8.20
C ILE A 503 -27.90 -21.95 8.98
N PRO A 504 -27.55 -21.50 10.20
CA PRO A 504 -26.52 -22.15 10.97
C PRO A 504 -26.87 -23.62 11.05
N GLU A 505 -26.09 -24.47 10.38
CA GLU A 505 -26.36 -25.92 10.27
C GLU A 505 -26.38 -26.59 11.66
N ARG A 506 -25.91 -25.86 12.67
CA ARG A 506 -26.00 -26.18 14.09
C ARG A 506 -26.46 -24.97 14.90
N MET A 507 -27.69 -25.02 15.41
CA MET A 507 -28.07 -24.24 16.58
C MET A 507 -27.26 -24.73 17.79
N GLN A 508 -26.17 -24.05 18.13
CA GLN A 508 -25.49 -24.26 19.42
C GLN A 508 -26.29 -23.58 20.53
N THR A 509 -27.37 -24.24 20.97
CA THR A 509 -28.00 -23.95 22.25
C THR A 509 -27.19 -24.63 23.34
N GLY A 510 -26.33 -23.91 24.05
CA GLY A 510 -25.51 -24.56 25.07
C GLY A 510 -24.68 -23.64 25.94
N ARG A 511 -25.31 -23.17 27.04
CA ARG A 511 -24.73 -22.82 28.35
C ARG A 511 -23.21 -23.03 28.48
N TYR A 512 -22.40 -22.12 27.96
CA TYR A 512 -21.06 -21.93 28.53
C TYR A 512 -21.23 -21.08 29.78
N LYS A 513 -21.34 -21.80 30.91
CA LYS A 513 -21.32 -21.27 32.27
C LYS A 513 -20.24 -20.19 32.40
N GLU A 514 -20.61 -19.11 33.06
CA GLU A 514 -19.78 -18.02 33.60
C GLU A 514 -18.73 -18.50 34.65
N GLY A 515 -18.31 -19.75 34.62
CA GLY A 515 -17.36 -20.33 35.57
C GLY A 515 -16.02 -20.65 34.91
N GLU A 516 -14.96 -20.01 35.39
CA GLU A 516 -13.57 -20.49 35.33
C GLU A 516 -12.90 -20.62 33.96
N ARG A 517 -12.52 -19.47 33.37
CA ARG A 517 -11.18 -19.35 32.77
C ARG A 517 -10.51 -18.06 33.25
N THR A 518 -10.14 -18.03 34.53
CA THR A 518 -9.11 -17.14 35.04
C THR A 518 -7.81 -17.39 34.26
N GLY A 519 -7.45 -16.48 33.34
CA GLY A 519 -6.20 -16.55 32.57
C GLY A 519 -6.33 -16.46 31.05
N LYS A 520 -7.53 -16.30 30.48
CA LYS A 520 -7.63 -15.96 29.05
C LYS A 520 -7.12 -14.53 28.85
N ARG A 521 -5.93 -14.41 28.24
CA ARG A 521 -5.34 -13.14 27.82
C ARG A 521 -6.40 -12.29 27.10
N PRO A 522 -6.55 -11.00 27.44
CA PRO A 522 -7.45 -10.11 26.72
C PRO A 522 -7.09 -10.18 25.23
N ARG A 523 -8.06 -10.62 24.42
CA ARG A 523 -7.91 -10.61 22.96
C ARG A 523 -8.32 -9.23 22.50
N MET A 524 -7.46 -8.60 21.71
CA MET A 524 -7.78 -7.34 21.05
C MET A 524 -9.01 -7.59 20.16
N MET A 525 -10.15 -6.97 20.49
CA MET A 525 -11.35 -7.05 19.68
C MET A 525 -11.21 -6.01 18.58
N LEU A 526 -10.83 -6.48 17.39
CA LEU A 526 -10.99 -5.71 16.17
C LEU A 526 -12.48 -5.68 15.81
N ASP A 527 -12.87 -4.68 15.02
CA ASP A 527 -14.22 -4.57 14.51
C ASP A 527 -14.60 -5.92 13.83
N PRO A 528 -15.67 -6.60 14.27
CA PRO A 528 -16.09 -7.85 13.66
C PRO A 528 -16.39 -7.70 12.16
N GLU A 529 -16.75 -6.51 11.70
CA GLU A 529 -17.00 -6.24 10.28
C GLU A 529 -15.71 -6.32 9.45
N ASP A 530 -14.60 -5.78 9.96
CA ASP A 530 -13.31 -5.87 9.29
C ASP A 530 -12.80 -7.31 9.20
N MET A 531 -13.03 -8.11 10.24
CA MET A 531 -12.67 -9.54 10.22
C MET A 531 -13.51 -10.33 9.22
N ARG A 532 -14.81 -10.04 9.10
CA ARG A 532 -15.70 -10.68 8.13
C ARG A 532 -15.28 -10.39 6.69
N ARG A 533 -14.88 -9.15 6.40
CA ARG A 533 -14.38 -8.74 5.07
C ARG A 533 -13.14 -9.53 4.66
N SER A 534 -12.16 -9.69 5.56
CA SER A 534 -10.95 -10.48 5.29
C SER A 534 -11.24 -11.98 5.12
N GLU A 535 -12.27 -12.52 5.76
CA GLU A 535 -12.69 -13.91 5.51
C GLU A 535 -13.36 -14.07 4.14
N GLN A 536 -14.12 -13.06 3.71
CA GLN A 536 -14.77 -13.03 2.40
C GLN A 536 -13.75 -12.95 1.26
N GLU A 537 -12.62 -12.27 1.47
CA GLU A 537 -11.47 -12.26 0.55
C GLU A 537 -10.90 -13.65 0.27
N HIS A 538 -10.94 -14.58 1.24
CA HIS A 538 -10.50 -15.96 1.02
C HIS A 538 -11.57 -16.84 0.36
N MET A 539 -12.84 -16.42 0.40
CA MET A 539 -13.94 -17.18 -0.23
C MET A 539 -14.12 -16.86 -1.73
N THR A 540 -13.47 -15.82 -2.25
CA THR A 540 -13.46 -15.51 -3.70
C THR A 540 -12.88 -16.64 -4.55
N GLU A 541 -12.11 -17.57 -3.97
CA GLU A 541 -11.59 -18.77 -4.65
C GLU A 541 -12.68 -19.72 -5.21
N LYS A 542 -13.95 -19.56 -4.80
CA LYS A 542 -15.07 -20.41 -5.27
C LYS A 542 -16.06 -19.67 -6.17
N GLU A 543 -15.68 -18.55 -6.75
CA GLU A 543 -16.56 -17.87 -7.68
C GLU A 543 -16.80 -18.71 -8.95
N LYS A 544 -18.04 -18.71 -9.44
CA LYS A 544 -18.41 -19.38 -10.69
C LYS A 544 -17.56 -18.81 -11.83
N SER A 545 -16.86 -19.69 -12.53
CA SER A 545 -16.02 -19.33 -13.69
C SER A 545 -16.81 -18.53 -14.72
N LEU A 546 -16.30 -17.34 -15.08
CA LEU A 546 -16.87 -16.48 -16.10
C LEU A 546 -16.47 -16.99 -17.50
N VAL A 547 -17.43 -17.52 -18.25
CA VAL A 547 -17.20 -18.02 -19.62
C VAL A 547 -17.70 -16.98 -20.62
N VAL A 548 -16.78 -16.44 -21.41
CA VAL A 548 -17.07 -15.43 -22.45
C VAL A 548 -17.00 -16.07 -23.83
N LYS A 549 -17.95 -15.73 -24.71
CA LYS A 549 -17.98 -16.26 -26.08
C LYS A 549 -16.75 -15.81 -26.88
N GLY A 550 -16.02 -16.77 -27.43
CA GLY A 550 -14.72 -16.59 -28.08
C GLY A 550 -13.51 -16.71 -27.14
N LEU A 551 -13.74 -16.86 -25.84
CA LEU A 551 -12.73 -17.12 -24.81
C LEU A 551 -13.11 -18.37 -23.99
N GLU A 552 -13.70 -19.38 -24.64
CA GLU A 552 -14.18 -20.59 -23.95
C GLU A 552 -13.07 -21.58 -23.57
N ASP A 553 -11.83 -21.34 -24.02
CA ASP A 553 -10.70 -22.21 -23.72
C ASP A 553 -10.42 -22.25 -22.20
N PRO A 554 -10.20 -23.43 -21.59
CA PRO A 554 -10.03 -23.54 -20.15
C PRO A 554 -8.88 -22.69 -19.60
N VAL A 555 -7.79 -22.51 -20.35
CA VAL A 555 -6.66 -21.66 -19.93
C VAL A 555 -7.11 -20.20 -19.85
N LEU A 556 -7.87 -19.74 -20.83
CA LEU A 556 -8.41 -18.37 -20.86
C LEU A 556 -9.46 -18.16 -19.77
N VAL A 557 -10.33 -19.14 -19.51
CA VAL A 557 -11.35 -19.02 -18.44
C VAL A 557 -10.71 -18.84 -17.07
N VAL A 558 -9.63 -19.59 -16.77
CA VAL A 558 -8.88 -19.42 -15.52
C VAL A 558 -8.22 -18.03 -15.46
N ALA A 559 -7.58 -17.61 -16.55
CA ALA A 559 -6.93 -16.31 -16.63
C ALA A 559 -7.92 -15.12 -16.55
N ILE A 560 -9.12 -15.25 -17.10
CA ILE A 560 -10.21 -14.27 -16.93
C ILE A 560 -10.61 -14.18 -15.46
N GLY A 561 -10.70 -15.32 -14.76
CA GLY A 561 -10.97 -15.37 -13.32
C GLY A 561 -9.90 -14.64 -12.51
N GLU A 562 -8.63 -14.84 -12.84
CA GLU A 562 -7.51 -14.13 -12.22
C GLU A 562 -7.58 -12.62 -12.46
N ALA A 563 -7.79 -12.19 -13.71
CA ALA A 563 -7.93 -10.79 -14.07
C ALA A 563 -9.11 -10.13 -13.34
N LEU A 564 -10.25 -10.82 -13.29
CA LEU A 564 -11.43 -10.36 -12.56
C LEU A 564 -11.16 -10.19 -11.06
N GLY A 565 -10.46 -11.15 -10.44
CA GLY A 565 -10.06 -11.06 -9.04
C GLY A 565 -9.20 -9.82 -8.78
N LYS A 566 -8.15 -9.62 -9.58
CA LYS A 566 -7.27 -8.46 -9.49
C LYS A 566 -8.00 -7.13 -9.68
N ILE A 567 -8.93 -7.05 -10.63
CA ILE A 567 -9.76 -5.85 -10.83
C ILE A 567 -10.64 -5.59 -9.60
N ARG A 568 -11.25 -6.64 -9.04
CA ARG A 568 -12.10 -6.51 -7.85
C ARG A 568 -11.32 -6.03 -6.64
N ASP A 569 -10.10 -6.51 -6.45
CA ASP A 569 -9.22 -6.04 -5.36
C ASP A 569 -8.88 -4.56 -5.52
N CYS A 570 -8.59 -4.10 -6.76
CA CYS A 570 -8.37 -2.68 -7.05
C CYS A 570 -9.63 -1.82 -6.79
N VAL A 571 -10.80 -2.30 -7.23
CA VAL A 571 -12.11 -1.65 -7.00
C VAL A 571 -12.38 -1.53 -5.51
N ARG A 572 -12.26 -2.63 -4.75
CA ARG A 572 -12.47 -2.66 -3.30
C ARG A 572 -11.51 -1.70 -2.60
N TRP A 573 -10.23 -1.68 -2.98
CA TRP A 573 -9.25 -0.79 -2.39
C TRP A 573 -9.65 0.68 -2.52
N VAL A 574 -10.07 1.10 -3.72
CA VAL A 574 -10.51 2.48 -3.99
C VAL A 574 -11.81 2.81 -3.26
N GLU A 575 -12.80 1.91 -3.28
CA GLU A 575 -14.06 2.06 -2.53
C GLU A 575 -13.81 2.27 -1.04
N GLU A 576 -12.88 1.50 -0.47
CA GLU A 576 -12.57 1.54 0.94
C GLU A 576 -11.67 2.71 1.37
N ALA A 577 -10.77 3.19 0.50
CA ALA A 577 -9.92 4.35 0.79
C ALA A 577 -10.63 5.68 0.52
N TRP A 578 -11.64 5.67 -0.35
CA TRP A 578 -12.33 6.85 -0.88
C TRP A 578 -13.85 6.71 -0.88
N GLU A 579 -14.40 6.12 0.19
CA GLU A 579 -15.84 5.88 0.41
C GLU A 579 -16.67 7.14 0.14
N ASP A 580 -16.22 8.28 0.65
CA ASP A 580 -16.85 9.59 0.48
C ASP A 580 -16.97 10.03 -0.99
N LEU A 581 -15.99 9.72 -1.84
CA LEU A 581 -16.03 10.07 -3.27
C LEU A 581 -16.92 9.14 -4.07
N VAL A 582 -16.99 7.86 -3.70
CA VAL A 582 -17.81 6.86 -4.39
C VAL A 582 -19.30 7.07 -4.08
N GLU A 583 -19.64 7.38 -2.82
CA GLU A 583 -21.03 7.59 -2.39
C GLU A 583 -21.60 8.94 -2.83
N SER A 584 -20.77 10.00 -2.88
CA SER A 584 -21.22 11.36 -3.24
C SER A 584 -21.78 11.49 -4.66
N GLY A 585 -21.57 10.48 -5.53
CA GLY A 585 -22.06 10.48 -6.91
C GLY A 585 -23.57 10.37 -7.07
N ASP A 586 -24.31 9.94 -6.04
CA ASP A 586 -25.74 9.59 -6.15
C ASP A 586 -26.73 10.65 -5.69
N GLY A 587 -26.29 11.79 -5.16
CA GLY A 587 -27.26 12.83 -4.80
C GLY A 587 -26.69 14.07 -4.16
N GLY A 588 -26.74 15.17 -4.92
CA GLY A 588 -26.77 16.51 -4.36
C GLY A 588 -27.99 16.68 -3.45
N SER A 589 -27.87 16.28 -2.20
CA SER A 589 -28.65 16.79 -1.09
C SER A 589 -27.69 16.98 0.07
N ALA A 590 -26.98 18.11 0.03
CA ALA A 590 -26.27 18.64 1.17
C ALA A 590 -27.25 18.71 2.34
N SER A 591 -27.08 17.82 3.30
CA SER A 591 -27.72 17.89 4.61
C SER A 591 -26.63 18.07 5.65
N GLY A 592 -26.55 19.30 6.18
CA GLY A 592 -25.84 19.63 7.43
C GLY A 592 -24.43 20.15 7.26
#